data_AF-A0A4V6A5C0-F1
#
_entry.id   AF-A0A4V6A5C0-F1
#
_cell.length_a   1.000
_cell.length_b   1.000
_cell.length_c   1.000
_cell.angle_alpha   90.00
_cell.angle_beta   90.00
_cell.angle_gamma   90.00
#
_symmetry.space_group_name_H-M   'P 1'
#
loop_
_entity.id
_entity.type
_entity.pdbx_description
1 polymer ?
#
loop_
_entity_poly.entity_id
_entity_poly.type
_entity_poly.pdbx_seq_one_letter_code
_entity_poly.pdbx_strand_id
1 'polypeptide(L)'
;MAFAYASLFLLVIYIYKPANSQQNHSTLIRLGSSISTNVQPTSWRSPSGTFAFGFYPQGSGFIVGIWLVCKPADIITWTAYRDDTPVPSNATLELTVNGKLLLRTYSANNEAGEEKLIAKIEKSASNARMLDSGNRVLYNEHSDAIWESLKFPTDTILGGQNLYTGRELLSSASTTNIRRKVSS
;
A
#
# COMPACT_ATOMS: atom_id res chain seq x y z
N MET A 1 -58.12 2.89 -8.02
CA MET A 1 -56.94 2.21 -7.45
C MET A 1 -55.63 2.62 -8.18
N ALA A 2 -55.35 3.92 -8.32
CA ALA A 2 -54.13 4.40 -8.99
C ALA A 2 -53.24 5.27 -8.07
N PHE A 3 -53.80 5.82 -6.99
CA PHE A 3 -53.07 6.69 -6.07
C PHE A 3 -52.22 5.95 -5.02
N ALA A 4 -52.49 4.66 -4.77
CA ALA A 4 -51.75 3.87 -3.77
C ALA A 4 -50.34 3.46 -4.26
N TYR A 5 -50.19 3.18 -5.56
CA TYR A 5 -48.91 2.75 -6.13
C TYR A 5 -47.89 3.89 -6.27
N ALA A 6 -48.37 5.10 -6.55
CA ALA A 6 -47.52 6.29 -6.62
C ALA A 6 -46.91 6.63 -5.24
N SER A 7 -47.68 6.46 -4.16
CA SER A 7 -47.22 6.70 -2.80
C SER A 7 -46.20 5.67 -2.32
N LEU A 8 -46.31 4.42 -2.77
CA LEU A 8 -45.34 3.35 -2.44
C LEU A 8 -44.00 3.58 -3.18
N PHE A 9 -44.05 4.02 -4.44
CA PHE A 9 -42.85 4.34 -5.24
C PHE A 9 -42.05 5.51 -4.65
N LEU A 10 -42.72 6.54 -4.12
CA LEU A 10 -42.05 7.67 -3.48
C LEU A 10 -41.37 7.29 -2.15
N LEU A 11 -41.89 6.28 -1.44
CA LEU A 11 -41.32 5.83 -0.17
C LEU A 11 -40.03 5.00 -0.38
N VAL A 12 -39.94 4.25 -1.48
CA VAL A 12 -38.73 3.45 -1.83
C VAL A 12 -37.54 4.35 -2.18
N ILE A 13 -37.76 5.52 -2.78
CA ILE A 13 -36.69 6.48 -3.11
C ILE A 13 -36.13 7.15 -1.85
N TYR A 14 -36.94 7.33 -0.80
CA TYR A 14 -36.50 7.98 0.44
C TYR A 14 -35.55 7.13 1.29
N ILE A 15 -35.58 5.81 1.12
CA ILE A 15 -34.70 4.86 1.84
C ILE A 15 -33.37 4.67 1.10
N TYR A 16 -33.31 5.01 -0.19
CA TYR A 16 -32.07 5.05 -0.96
C TYR A 16 -31.30 6.36 -0.68
N LYS A 17 -30.83 6.54 0.56
CA LYS A 17 -29.70 7.43 0.77
C LYS A 17 -28.48 6.73 0.15
N PRO A 18 -27.75 7.34 -0.79
CA PRO A 18 -26.42 6.84 -1.08
C PRO A 18 -25.69 6.83 0.26
N ALA A 19 -25.10 5.69 0.61
CA ALA A 19 -24.15 5.63 1.70
C ALA A 19 -22.98 6.52 1.29
N ASN A 20 -23.09 7.82 1.59
CA ASN A 20 -21.94 8.68 1.69
C ASN A 20 -21.19 8.17 2.91
N SER A 21 -20.37 7.15 2.72
CA SER A 21 -19.18 7.03 3.52
C SER A 21 -18.39 8.30 3.24
N GLN A 22 -18.57 9.32 4.07
CA GLN A 22 -17.54 10.34 4.29
C GLN A 22 -16.35 9.61 4.93
N GLN A 23 -15.69 8.74 4.17
CA GLN A 23 -14.28 8.53 4.38
C GLN A 23 -13.66 9.84 3.93
N ASN A 24 -13.35 10.71 4.89
CA ASN A 24 -12.41 11.80 4.69
C ASN A 24 -11.08 11.17 4.23
N HIS A 25 -10.99 10.81 2.95
CA HIS A 25 -9.76 10.37 2.29
C HIS A 25 -8.92 11.62 2.10
N SER A 26 -8.39 12.13 3.21
CA SER A 26 -7.17 12.91 3.13
C SER A 26 -6.12 11.98 2.53
N THR A 27 -5.96 12.04 1.21
CA THR A 27 -4.93 11.34 0.43
C THR A 27 -3.53 11.74 0.85
N LEU A 28 -3.44 12.86 1.57
CA LEU A 28 -2.26 13.37 2.23
C LEU A 28 -1.97 12.61 3.52
N ILE A 29 -0.80 11.99 3.54
CA ILE A 29 -0.22 11.34 4.71
C ILE A 29 0.71 12.37 5.34
N ARG A 30 0.30 12.86 6.51
CA ARG A 30 1.01 13.90 7.25
C ARG A 30 2.15 13.28 8.06
N LEU A 31 3.11 14.11 8.43
CA LEU A 31 4.13 13.74 9.40
C LEU A 31 3.49 13.22 10.70
N GLY A 32 4.10 12.20 11.29
CA GLY A 32 3.58 11.45 12.45
C GLY A 32 2.50 10.43 12.12
N SER A 33 2.05 10.31 10.86
CA SER A 33 1.06 9.29 10.48
C SER A 33 1.71 7.90 10.49
N SER A 34 1.04 6.94 11.12
CA SER A 34 1.46 5.54 11.14
C SER A 34 0.32 4.57 10.81
N ILE A 35 0.70 3.39 10.35
CA ILE A 35 -0.14 2.20 10.22
C ILE A 35 0.59 1.02 10.85
N SER A 36 -0.13 0.01 11.29
CA SER A 36 0.47 -1.18 11.91
C SER A 36 -0.16 -2.47 11.38
N THR A 37 0.51 -3.58 11.60
CA THR A 37 0.04 -4.92 11.20
C THR A 37 -1.11 -5.44 12.06
N ASN A 38 -1.29 -4.90 13.28
CA ASN A 38 -2.26 -5.36 14.28
C ASN A 38 -3.47 -4.44 14.45
N VAL A 39 -3.50 -3.26 13.82
CA VAL A 39 -4.60 -2.30 13.92
C VAL A 39 -5.01 -1.84 12.53
N GLN A 40 -6.31 -1.85 12.23
CA GLN A 40 -6.81 -1.29 10.98
C GLN A 40 -6.87 0.25 11.06
N PRO A 41 -6.56 0.96 9.96
CA PRO A 41 -6.16 0.43 8.66
C PRO A 41 -4.69 0.00 8.61
N THR A 42 -4.40 -1.07 7.88
CA THR A 42 -3.03 -1.59 7.66
C THR A 42 -2.39 -1.01 6.39
N SER A 43 -3.05 -0.06 5.73
CA SER A 43 -2.58 0.56 4.47
C SER A 43 -3.14 1.96 4.26
N TRP A 44 -2.44 2.75 3.47
CA TRP A 44 -2.90 4.03 2.93
C TRP A 44 -3.40 3.85 1.49
N ARG A 45 -4.63 4.27 1.22
CA ARG A 45 -5.29 4.11 -0.09
C ARG A 45 -5.07 5.34 -0.97
N SER A 46 -5.05 5.11 -2.28
CA SER A 46 -5.12 6.20 -3.25
C SER A 46 -6.50 6.87 -3.24
N PRO A 47 -6.66 8.12 -3.75
CA PRO A 47 -7.94 8.83 -3.74
C PRO A 47 -9.11 8.00 -4.30
N SER A 48 -8.90 7.29 -5.41
CA SER A 48 -9.92 6.42 -6.01
C SER A 48 -10.13 5.10 -5.26
N GLY A 49 -9.24 4.74 -4.34
CA GLY A 49 -9.20 3.41 -3.73
C GLY A 49 -8.74 2.31 -4.70
N THR A 50 -8.21 2.67 -5.86
CA THR A 50 -7.70 1.71 -6.85
C THR A 50 -6.37 1.12 -6.40
N PHE A 51 -5.50 1.90 -5.75
CA PHE A 51 -4.25 1.41 -5.20
C PHE A 51 -4.19 1.52 -3.67
N ALA A 52 -3.31 0.73 -3.06
CA ALA A 52 -3.00 0.79 -1.64
C ALA A 52 -1.50 0.60 -1.44
N PHE A 53 -0.96 1.25 -0.40
CA PHE A 53 0.41 1.05 0.08
C PHE A 53 0.42 0.80 1.59
N GLY A 54 1.09 -0.26 2.02
CA GLY A 54 1.19 -0.61 3.43
C GLY A 54 1.53 -2.08 3.64
N PHE A 55 0.99 -2.66 4.71
CA PHE A 55 1.18 -4.07 5.04
C PHE A 55 0.21 -4.96 4.26
N TYR A 56 0.75 -5.81 3.39
CA TYR A 56 0.01 -6.83 2.65
C TYR A 56 0.29 -8.22 3.26
N PRO A 57 -0.74 -9.02 3.61
CA PRO A 57 -0.52 -10.35 4.17
C PRO A 57 0.18 -11.29 3.17
N GLN A 58 1.25 -11.96 3.61
CA GLN A 58 1.93 -12.97 2.82
C GLN A 58 2.46 -14.10 3.73
N GLY A 59 1.98 -15.32 3.49
CA GLY A 59 2.29 -16.46 4.35
C GLY A 59 1.80 -16.22 5.78
N SER A 60 2.71 -16.34 6.75
CA SER A 60 2.43 -16.11 8.18
C SER A 60 2.74 -14.68 8.67
N GLY A 61 3.10 -13.78 7.76
CA GLY A 61 3.49 -12.41 8.09
C GLY A 61 2.98 -11.39 7.08
N PHE A 62 3.68 -10.27 6.99
CA PHE A 62 3.32 -9.17 6.11
C PHE A 62 4.51 -8.72 5.29
N ILE A 63 4.28 -8.36 4.03
CA ILE A 63 5.22 -7.58 3.25
C ILE A 63 4.78 -6.11 3.24
N VAL A 64 5.73 -5.20 3.06
CA VAL A 64 5.41 -3.80 2.77
C VAL A 64 5.39 -3.63 1.26
N GLY A 65 4.27 -3.20 0.69
CA GLY A 65 4.13 -3.14 -0.76
C GLY A 65 3.05 -2.18 -1.26
N ILE A 66 2.96 -2.07 -2.58
CA ILE A 66 1.90 -1.38 -3.31
C ILE A 66 1.14 -2.43 -4.11
N TRP A 67 -0.19 -2.39 -4.03
CA TRP A 67 -1.05 -3.27 -4.83
C TRP A 67 -2.22 -2.52 -5.45
N LEU A 68 -2.64 -3.02 -6.61
CA LEU A 68 -3.92 -2.71 -7.23
C LEU A 68 -5.00 -3.51 -6.50
N VAL A 69 -6.02 -2.82 -6.01
CA VAL A 69 -7.15 -3.47 -5.34
C VAL A 69 -8.16 -3.93 -6.37
N CYS A 70 -8.31 -5.24 -6.49
CA CYS A 70 -9.15 -5.87 -7.49
C CYS A 70 -9.75 -7.19 -6.98
N LYS A 71 -10.67 -7.76 -7.78
CA LYS A 71 -11.35 -9.02 -7.47
C LYS A 71 -11.06 -10.04 -8.58
N PRO A 72 -10.87 -11.33 -8.26
CA PRO A 72 -11.01 -11.95 -6.93
C PRO A 72 -9.81 -11.77 -6.00
N ALA A 73 -8.68 -11.29 -6.50
CA ALA A 73 -7.46 -11.09 -5.72
C ALA A 73 -6.74 -9.82 -6.17
N ASP A 74 -6.13 -9.14 -5.21
CA ASP A 74 -5.28 -7.96 -5.44
C ASP A 74 -4.03 -8.31 -6.27
N ILE A 75 -3.51 -7.33 -7.00
CA ILE A 75 -2.27 -7.48 -7.78
C ILE A 75 -1.17 -6.66 -7.12
N ILE A 76 -0.14 -7.33 -6.59
CA ILE A 76 1.05 -6.67 -6.04
C ILE A 76 1.86 -6.09 -7.19
N THR A 77 2.22 -4.82 -7.08
CA THR A 77 2.90 -4.04 -8.14
C THR A 77 4.27 -3.51 -7.70
N TRP A 78 4.52 -3.47 -6.40
CA TRP A 78 5.79 -3.04 -5.81
C TRP A 78 5.94 -3.61 -4.41
N THR A 79 7.17 -3.92 -4.01
CA THR A 79 7.50 -4.45 -2.68
C THR A 79 8.74 -3.76 -2.14
N ALA A 80 8.73 -3.39 -0.86
CA ALA A 80 9.93 -2.96 -0.16
C ALA A 80 10.71 -4.20 0.29
N TYR A 81 12.04 -4.15 0.21
CA TYR A 81 12.94 -5.20 0.72
C TYR A 81 12.50 -6.61 0.29
N ARG A 82 12.34 -6.81 -1.03
CA ARG A 82 11.73 -8.00 -1.61
C ARG A 82 12.26 -9.33 -1.06
N ASP A 83 13.58 -9.44 -0.91
CA ASP A 83 14.26 -10.67 -0.54
C ASP A 83 14.28 -10.91 0.98
N ASP A 84 13.78 -9.94 1.76
CA ASP A 84 13.63 -10.09 3.21
C ASP A 84 12.45 -11.02 3.53
N THR A 85 12.55 -11.72 4.66
CA THR A 85 11.43 -12.46 5.20
C THR A 85 10.27 -11.52 5.56
N PRO A 86 9.00 -11.94 5.36
CA PRO A 86 7.84 -11.16 5.78
C PRO A 86 7.96 -10.72 7.25
N VAL A 87 7.60 -9.48 7.53
CA VAL A 87 7.63 -8.92 8.89
C VAL A 87 6.54 -9.54 9.77
N PRO A 88 6.77 -9.65 11.10
CA PRO A 88 5.79 -10.21 12.02
C PRO A 88 4.54 -9.32 12.17
N SER A 89 3.52 -9.84 12.83
CA SER A 89 2.28 -9.12 13.14
C SER A 89 2.42 -8.01 14.19
N ASN A 90 3.65 -7.66 14.59
CA ASN A 90 3.96 -6.53 15.45
C ASN A 90 4.97 -5.60 14.75
N ALA A 91 4.51 -4.93 13.70
CA ALA A 91 5.30 -3.98 12.94
C ALA A 91 4.51 -2.68 12.68
N THR A 92 5.24 -1.57 12.58
CA THR A 92 4.68 -0.24 12.28
C THR A 92 5.38 0.35 11.07
N LEU A 93 4.61 1.06 10.24
CA LEU A 93 5.11 1.88 9.15
C LEU A 93 4.69 3.31 9.40
N GLU A 94 5.67 4.20 9.57
CA GLU A 94 5.44 5.58 9.98
C GLU A 94 6.10 6.55 9.00
N LEU A 95 5.36 7.58 8.59
CA LEU A 95 5.99 8.81 8.10
C LEU A 95 6.32 9.66 9.33
N THR A 96 7.55 9.54 9.81
CA THR A 96 8.01 10.16 11.06
C THR A 96 7.89 11.69 11.03
N VAL A 97 7.87 12.31 12.21
CA VAL A 97 7.90 13.78 12.36
C VAL A 97 9.12 14.45 11.69
N ASN A 98 10.20 13.69 11.51
CA ASN A 98 11.43 14.16 10.85
C ASN A 98 11.43 13.89 9.33
N GLY A 99 10.31 13.46 8.76
CA GLY A 99 10.14 13.30 7.31
C GLY A 99 10.75 12.02 6.74
N LYS A 100 10.99 11.00 7.56
CA LYS A 100 11.45 9.68 7.12
C LYS A 100 10.30 8.68 7.07
N LEU A 101 10.19 7.89 6.00
CA LEU A 101 9.28 6.75 5.93
C LEU A 101 9.98 5.49 6.46
N LEU A 102 9.61 5.07 7.67
CA LEU A 102 10.34 4.11 8.47
C LEU A 102 9.46 2.91 8.83
N LEU A 103 9.97 1.71 8.54
CA LEU A 103 9.44 0.44 9.01
C LEU A 103 10.12 0.08 10.33
N ARG A 104 9.34 -0.26 11.37
CA ARG A 104 9.84 -0.78 12.64
C ARG A 104 9.19 -2.12 12.95
N THR A 105 9.99 -3.07 13.42
CA THR A 105 9.48 -4.34 13.96
C THR A 105 9.65 -4.36 15.48
N TYR A 106 8.85 -5.19 16.14
CA TYR A 106 8.89 -5.36 17.59
C TYR A 106 8.83 -6.85 17.94
N SER A 107 9.49 -7.20 19.04
CA SER A 107 9.39 -8.53 19.65
C SER A 107 7.97 -8.78 20.20
N ALA A 108 7.67 -10.03 20.57
CA ALA A 108 6.43 -10.40 21.25
C ALA A 108 6.22 -9.62 22.56
N ASN A 109 7.30 -9.22 23.23
CA ASN A 109 7.27 -8.43 24.46
C ASN A 109 7.25 -6.91 24.22
N ASN A 110 6.99 -6.46 22.98
CA ASN A 110 7.03 -5.05 22.53
C ASN A 110 8.41 -4.37 22.65
N GLU A 111 9.49 -5.14 22.76
CA GLU A 111 10.84 -4.62 22.65
C GLU A 111 11.14 -4.21 21.20
N ALA A 112 11.88 -3.12 21.02
CA ALA A 112 12.25 -2.61 19.71
C ALA A 112 13.10 -3.63 18.94
N GLY A 113 12.68 -3.94 17.71
CA GLY A 113 13.39 -4.80 16.78
C GLY A 113 14.17 -3.99 15.74
N GLU A 114 14.04 -4.38 14.48
CA GLU A 114 14.73 -3.71 13.36
C GLU A 114 14.03 -2.41 12.94
N GLU A 115 14.83 -1.43 12.52
CA GLU A 115 14.36 -0.22 11.84
C GLU A 115 14.91 -0.14 10.42
N LYS A 116 14.04 0.13 9.44
CA LYS A 116 14.38 0.12 8.01
C LYS A 116 13.74 1.30 7.26
N LEU A 117 14.56 2.07 6.54
CA LEU A 117 14.11 3.21 5.73
C LEU A 117 13.58 2.77 4.36
N ILE A 118 12.26 2.84 4.17
CA ILE A 118 11.62 2.50 2.89
C ILE A 118 12.12 3.41 1.76
N ALA A 119 12.29 4.70 2.05
CA ALA A 119 12.76 5.70 1.11
C ALA A 119 14.11 6.25 1.57
N LYS A 120 15.17 5.95 0.82
CA LYS A 120 16.50 6.56 1.00
C LYS A 120 16.50 7.94 0.36
N ILE A 121 16.25 8.96 1.18
CA ILE A 121 16.19 10.38 0.77
C ILE A 121 17.23 11.19 1.51
N GLU A 122 17.87 12.13 0.83
CA GLU A 122 18.82 13.07 1.45
C GLU A 122 18.11 14.19 2.20
N LYS A 123 16.94 14.61 1.69
CA LYS A 123 16.09 15.66 2.27
C LYS A 123 14.92 15.03 3.01
N SER A 124 14.46 15.68 4.08
CA SER A 124 13.26 15.27 4.81
C SER A 124 11.99 15.52 3.98
N ALA A 125 11.07 14.56 4.00
CA ALA A 125 9.73 14.75 3.46
C ALA A 125 8.88 15.63 4.39
N SER A 126 8.00 16.45 3.83
CA SER A 126 6.95 17.18 4.54
C SER A 126 5.63 16.41 4.56
N ASN A 127 5.41 15.54 3.57
CA ASN A 127 4.23 14.70 3.45
C ASN A 127 4.46 13.57 2.44
N ALA A 128 3.52 12.62 2.39
CA ALA A 128 3.48 11.59 1.36
C ALA A 128 2.07 11.39 0.81
N ARG A 129 1.97 10.79 -0.38
CA ARG A 129 0.69 10.44 -1.01
C ARG A 129 0.76 9.10 -1.73
N MET A 130 -0.34 8.35 -1.69
CA MET A 130 -0.59 7.25 -2.61
C MET A 130 -1.39 7.80 -3.79
N LEU A 131 -0.83 7.79 -5.01
CA LEU A 131 -1.49 8.32 -6.20
C LEU A 131 -2.30 7.24 -6.91
N ASP A 132 -3.31 7.65 -7.67
CA ASP A 132 -4.13 6.75 -8.48
C ASP A 132 -3.37 6.13 -9.66
N SER A 133 -2.15 6.61 -9.94
CA SER A 133 -1.21 6.00 -10.88
C SER A 133 -0.47 4.78 -10.31
N GLY A 134 -0.69 4.42 -9.04
CA GLY A 134 0.10 3.40 -8.36
C GLY A 134 1.48 3.90 -7.88
N ASN A 135 1.75 5.20 -8.00
CA ASN A 135 2.98 5.80 -7.49
C ASN A 135 2.81 6.27 -6.03
N ARG A 136 3.71 5.83 -5.15
CA ARG A 136 3.85 6.38 -3.80
C ARG A 136 4.92 7.46 -3.83
N VAL A 137 4.53 8.69 -3.51
CA VAL A 137 5.40 9.86 -3.62
C VAL A 137 5.60 10.50 -2.27
N LEU A 138 6.85 10.86 -1.95
CA LEU A 138 7.21 11.72 -0.83
C LEU A 138 7.56 13.10 -1.38
N TYR A 139 7.00 14.13 -0.76
CA TYR A 139 7.20 15.52 -1.14
C TYR A 139 7.98 16.27 -0.07
N ASN A 140 8.86 17.19 -0.47
CA ASN A 140 9.49 18.15 0.46
C ASN A 140 8.51 19.29 0.81
N GLU A 141 8.95 20.28 1.59
CA GLU A 141 8.15 21.46 1.96
C GLU A 141 7.79 22.36 0.78
N HIS A 142 8.59 22.35 -0.30
CA HIS A 142 8.36 23.09 -1.54
C HIS A 142 7.43 22.35 -2.52
N SER A 143 6.86 21.21 -2.10
CA SER A 143 6.04 20.32 -2.94
C SER A 143 6.79 19.64 -4.09
N ASP A 144 8.13 19.60 -4.05
CA ASP A 144 8.92 18.81 -4.99
C ASP A 144 8.85 17.33 -4.61
N ALA A 145 8.69 16.46 -5.60
CA ALA A 145 8.81 15.02 -5.41
C ALA A 145 10.28 14.66 -5.16
N ILE A 146 10.58 14.18 -3.95
CA ILE A 146 11.94 13.80 -3.53
C ILE A 146 12.16 12.28 -3.50
N TRP A 147 11.08 11.50 -3.59
CA TRP A 147 11.13 10.06 -3.78
C TRP A 147 9.83 9.55 -4.40
N GLU A 148 9.94 8.55 -5.27
CA GLU A 148 8.82 7.93 -5.97
C GLU A 148 9.05 6.43 -6.06
N SER A 149 8.07 5.61 -5.66
CA SER A 149 8.20 4.15 -5.69
C SER A 149 8.49 3.61 -7.09
N LEU A 150 7.90 4.22 -8.12
CA LEU A 150 8.11 3.82 -9.52
C LEU A 150 9.53 4.14 -10.02
N LYS A 151 10.30 4.97 -9.31
CA LYS A 151 11.73 5.15 -9.59
C LYS A 151 12.61 4.07 -8.94
N PHE A 152 12.04 3.20 -8.11
CA PHE A 152 12.77 2.10 -7.48
C PHE A 152 11.98 0.78 -7.62
N PRO A 153 11.70 0.32 -8.86
CA PRO A 153 10.92 -0.90 -9.06
C PRO A 153 11.68 -2.13 -8.56
N THR A 154 10.97 -3.06 -7.93
CA THR A 154 11.47 -4.40 -7.62
C THR A 154 11.08 -5.39 -8.74
N ASP A 155 9.78 -5.58 -9.02
CA ASP A 155 9.32 -6.79 -9.73
C ASP A 155 8.30 -6.60 -10.85
N THR A 156 7.67 -5.43 -10.97
CA THR A 156 6.58 -5.21 -11.93
C THR A 156 6.73 -3.82 -12.54
N ILE A 157 6.88 -3.80 -13.87
CA ILE A 157 6.77 -2.56 -14.64
C ILE A 157 5.28 -2.29 -14.82
N LEU A 158 4.79 -1.17 -14.32
CA LEU A 158 3.42 -0.74 -14.59
C LEU A 158 3.34 -0.12 -15.99
N GLY A 159 2.23 -0.31 -16.69
CA GLY A 159 1.98 0.36 -17.97
C GLY A 159 2.11 1.88 -17.83
N GLY A 160 3.01 2.49 -18.61
CA GLY A 160 3.34 3.93 -18.54
C GLY A 160 4.60 4.28 -17.73
N GLN A 161 5.30 3.29 -17.17
CA GLN A 161 6.56 3.51 -16.46
C GLN A 161 7.73 3.67 -17.42
N ASN A 162 8.45 4.79 -17.32
CA ASN A 162 9.65 5.05 -18.11
C ASN A 162 10.85 4.36 -17.44
N LEU A 163 11.48 3.42 -18.16
CA LEU A 163 12.67 2.71 -17.68
C LEU A 163 13.90 3.59 -17.95
N TYR A 164 14.61 3.97 -16.90
CA TYR A 164 15.88 4.68 -17.02
C TYR A 164 17.01 3.65 -17.22
N THR A 165 17.87 3.87 -18.21
CA THR A 165 19.02 3.00 -18.52
C THR A 165 19.91 2.81 -17.28
N GLY A 166 20.21 1.56 -16.92
CA GLY A 166 21.06 1.21 -15.76
C GLY A 166 20.32 0.63 -14.55
N ARG A 167 19.05 0.25 -14.66
CA ARG A 167 18.30 -0.47 -13.62
C ARG A 167 17.93 -1.88 -14.08
N GLU A 168 18.29 -2.88 -13.29
CA GLU A 168 17.93 -4.27 -13.51
C GLU A 168 16.49 -4.52 -13.06
N LEU A 169 15.73 -5.24 -13.87
CA LEU A 169 14.40 -5.73 -13.54
C LEU A 169 14.56 -7.20 -13.15
N LEU A 170 14.26 -7.53 -11.90
CA LEU A 170 14.36 -8.90 -11.42
C LEU A 170 13.00 -9.57 -11.58
N SER A 171 12.96 -10.65 -12.37
CA SER A 171 11.74 -11.43 -12.56
C SER A 171 11.23 -12.02 -11.25
N SER A 172 9.92 -12.20 -11.12
CA SER A 172 9.33 -12.96 -10.01
C SER A 172 9.65 -14.44 -10.12
N ALA A 173 10.31 -14.99 -9.09
CA ALA A 173 10.50 -16.42 -8.95
C ALA A 173 9.33 -17.00 -8.13
N SER A 174 8.31 -17.48 -8.82
CA SER A 174 7.31 -18.45 -8.31
C SER A 174 6.56 -19.01 -9.53
N THR A 175 6.27 -20.30 -9.70
CA THR A 175 6.03 -21.43 -8.79
C THR A 175 6.24 -22.73 -9.57
N THR A 176 6.84 -23.78 -8.97
CA THR A 176 6.55 -25.24 -9.10
C THR A 176 7.77 -26.08 -8.70
N ASN A 177 7.96 -26.33 -7.39
CA ASN A 177 8.82 -27.42 -6.92
C ASN A 177 8.04 -28.75 -7.03
N ILE A 178 7.87 -29.27 -8.25
CA ILE A 178 7.59 -30.70 -8.41
C ILE A 178 8.96 -31.38 -8.43
N ARG A 179 9.44 -31.81 -7.26
CA ARG A 179 10.45 -32.86 -7.20
C ARG A 179 9.81 -34.13 -7.75
N ARG A 180 9.95 -34.38 -9.06
CA ARG A 180 9.88 -35.76 -9.56
C ARG A 180 11.15 -36.47 -9.13
N LYS A 181 11.03 -37.28 -8.09
CA LYS A 181 11.95 -38.38 -7.83
C LYS A 181 11.83 -39.31 -9.04
N VAL A 182 12.83 -39.31 -9.92
CA VAL A 182 13.00 -40.41 -10.88
C VAL A 182 14.10 -41.28 -10.30
N SER A 183 13.68 -42.42 -9.74
CA SER A 183 14.56 -43.56 -9.56
C SER A 183 14.57 -44.36 -10.86
N SER A 184 15.74 -44.53 -11.44
CA SER A 184 16.13 -45.77 -12.13
C SER A 184 17.62 -45.97 -11.89
#